data_AF-A0A074KX35-F1
#
_entry.id   AF-A0A074KX35-F1
#
_cell.length_a   1.000
_cell.length_b   1.000
_cell.length_c   1.000
_cell.angle_alpha   90.00
_cell.angle_beta   90.00
_cell.angle_gamma   90.00
#
_symmetry.space_group_name_H-M   'P 1'
#
loop_
_entity.id
_entity.type
_entity.pdbx_description
1 polymer ?
#
loop_
_entity_poly.entity_id
_entity_poly.type
_entity_poly.pdbx_seq_one_letter_code
_entity_poly.pdbx_strand_id
1 'polypeptide(L)' 'MKLGQKYFDFGIKYGVPLTIIGSTIAMSKVKGIGNLLVFGLVTPAMVYYLYTLSQAKANVDA' A
#
# COMPACT_ATOMS: atom_id res chain seq x y z
N MET A 1 13.89 -0.49 -19.28
CA MET A 1 12.86 0.47 -18.82
C MET A 1 11.42 -0.08 -18.72
N LYS A 2 10.91 -0.94 -19.62
CA LYS A 2 9.45 -1.29 -19.65
C LYS A 2 8.87 -2.10 -18.47
N LEU A 3 9.68 -2.89 -17.76
CA LEU A 3 9.17 -3.78 -16.72
C LEU A 3 8.93 -3.05 -15.38
N GLY A 4 9.84 -2.17 -14.96
CA GLY A 4 9.71 -1.37 -13.74
C GLY A 4 8.49 -0.45 -13.75
N GLN A 5 8.25 0.21 -14.89
CA GLN A 5 7.08 1.08 -15.06
C GLN A 5 5.75 0.30 -15.00
N LYS A 6 5.71 -0.91 -15.58
CA LYS A 6 4.53 -1.78 -15.50
C LYS A 6 4.21 -2.22 -14.07
N TYR A 7 5.23 -2.53 -13.27
CA TYR A 7 5.04 -2.88 -11.85
C TYR A 7 4.66 -1.67 -10.99
N PHE A 8 5.19 -0.50 -11.30
CA PHE A 8 4.80 0.76 -10.67
C PHE A 8 3.33 1.10 -10.94
N ASP A 9 2.91 1.07 -12.21
CA ASP A 9 1.53 1.31 -12.62
C ASP A 9 0.58 0.29 -11.97
N PHE A 10 0.98 -0.97 -11.90
CA PHE A 10 0.22 -2.01 -11.20
C PHE A 10 0.11 -1.72 -9.69
N GLY A 11 1.22 -1.32 -9.05
CA GLY A 11 1.25 -1.02 -7.62
C GLY A 11 0.33 0.14 -7.25
N ILE A 12 0.30 1.21 -8.05
CA ILE A 12 -0.61 2.34 -7.85
C ILE A 12 -2.06 1.95 -8.17
N LYS A 13 -2.30 1.32 -9.32
CA LYS A 13 -3.65 1.06 -9.82
C LYS A 13 -4.38 -0.04 -9.06
N TYR A 14 -3.65 -1.03 -8.56
CA TYR A 14 -4.22 -2.22 -7.92
C TYR A 14 -3.68 -2.46 -6.51
N GLY A 15 -2.38 -2.27 -6.27
CA GLY A 15 -1.76 -2.54 -4.97
C GLY A 15 -2.30 -1.68 -3.83
N VAL A 16 -2.38 -0.35 -4.04
CA VAL A 16 -2.94 0.58 -3.05
C VAL A 16 -4.43 0.29 -2.76
N PRO A 17 -5.32 0.18 -3.77
CA PRO A 17 -6.73 -0.16 -3.52
C PRO A 17 -6.93 -1.51 -2.81
N LEU A 18 -6.20 -2.56 -3.22
CA LEU A 18 -6.31 -3.89 -2.58
C LEU A 18 -5.90 -3.84 -1.12
N THR A 19 -4.86 -3.07 -0.79
CA THR A 19 -4.39 -2.90 0.59
C THR A 19 -5.43 -2.15 1.42
N ILE A 20 -6.07 -1.11 0.88
CA ILE A 20 -7.16 -0.39 1.56
C ILE A 20 -8.36 -1.30 1.81
N ILE A 21 -8.80 -2.06 0.79
CA ILE A 21 -9.93 -2.99 0.91
C ILE A 21 -9.62 -4.07 1.95
N GLY A 22 -8.45 -4.71 1.86
CA GLY A 22 -8.03 -5.76 2.79
C GLY A 22 -7.97 -5.25 4.23
N SER A 23 -7.44 -4.04 4.42
CA SER A 23 -7.35 -3.39 5.73
C SER A 23 -8.74 -3.03 6.27
N THR A 24 -9.64 -2.57 5.41
CA THR A 24 -11.03 -2.25 5.78
C THR A 24 -11.78 -3.51 6.21
N ILE A 25 -11.59 -4.63 5.50
CA ILE A 25 -12.16 -5.93 5.87
C ILE A 25 -11.55 -6.44 7.18
N ALA A 26 -10.25 -6.26 7.40
CA ALA A 26 -9.61 -6.62 8.65
C ALA A 26 -10.22 -5.81 9.82
N MET A 27 -10.34 -4.48 9.66
CA MET A 27 -10.95 -3.58 10.65
C MET A 27 -12.44 -3.83 10.87
N SER A 28 -13.17 -4.38 9.90
CA SER A 28 -14.59 -4.72 10.10
C SER A 28 -14.79 -6.01 10.91
N LYS A 29 -13.78 -6.89 10.93
CA LYS A 29 -13.79 -8.15 11.69
C LYS A 29 -13.31 -7.98 13.14
N VAL A 30 -12.53 -6.95 13.44
CA VAL A 30 -12.11 -6.60 14.80
C VAL A 30 -12.95 -5.44 15.35
N LYS A 31 -13.09 -5.36 16.68
CA LYS A 31 -13.80 -4.28 17.38
C LYS A 31 -12.91 -3.69 18.47
N GLY A 32 -13.12 -2.42 18.80
CA GLY A 32 -12.38 -1.73 19.87
C GLY A 32 -10.87 -1.66 19.60
N ILE A 33 -10.05 -2.08 20.57
CA ILE A 33 -8.58 -2.01 20.51
C ILE A 33 -7.98 -2.76 19.31
N GLY A 34 -8.63 -3.83 18.84
CA GLY A 34 -8.18 -4.56 17.66
C GLY A 34 -8.15 -3.68 16.39
N ASN A 35 -9.07 -2.73 16.26
CA ASN A 35 -9.08 -1.79 15.13
C ASN A 35 -7.93 -0.80 15.20
N LEU A 36 -7.58 -0.35 16.41
CA LEU A 36 -6.46 0.54 16.62
C LEU A 36 -5.13 -0.14 16.26
N LEU A 37 -4.99 -1.43 16.59
CA LEU A 37 -3.81 -2.23 16.23
C LEU A 37 -3.70 -2.46 14.72
N VAL A 38 -4.80 -2.83 14.05
CA VAL A 38 -4.82 -2.98 12.59
C VAL A 38 -4.50 -1.65 11.91
N PHE A 39 -5.10 -0.55 12.37
CA PHE A 39 -4.79 0.79 11.86
C PHE A 39 -3.31 1.18 12.08
N GLY A 40 -2.79 0.92 13.28
CA GLY A 40 -1.40 1.19 13.65
C GLY A 40 -0.37 0.37 12.87
N LEU A 41 -0.74 -0.81 12.37
CA LEU A 41 0.11 -1.62 11.49
C LEU A 41 -0.01 -1.23 10.02
N VAL A 42 -1.24 -1.04 9.53
CA VAL A 42 -1.51 -0.76 8.12
C VAL A 42 -1.00 0.61 7.71
N THR A 43 -1.17 1.62 8.56
CA THR A 43 -0.78 3.00 8.23
C THR A 43 0.72 3.13 7.92
N PRO A 44 1.66 2.72 8.78
CA PRO A 44 3.08 2.79 8.46
C PRO A 44 3.47 1.85 7.30
N ALA A 45 2.85 0.68 7.17
CA ALA A 45 3.09 -0.22 6.05
C ALA A 45 2.70 0.41 4.70
N MET A 46 1.56 1.12 4.65
CA MET A 46 1.12 1.86 3.47
C MET A 46 2.05 3.02 3.15
N VAL A 47 2.50 3.78 4.17
CA VAL A 47 3.46 4.88 3.97
C VAL A 47 4.77 4.36 3.39
N TYR A 48 5.28 3.24 3.93
CA TYR A 48 6.46 2.58 3.38
C TYR A 48 6.25 2.10 1.95
N TYR A 49 5.10 1.48 1.66
CA TYR A 49 4.76 1.04 0.31
C TYR A 49 4.74 2.22 -0.69
N LEU A 50 4.08 3.33 -0.34
CA LEU A 50 4.07 4.55 -1.16
C LEU A 50 5.48 5.14 -1.33
N TYR A 51 6.31 5.11 -0.30
CA TYR A 51 7.71 5.54 -0.39
C TYR A 51 8.51 4.68 -1.38
N THR A 52 8.38 3.35 -1.31
CA THR A 52 9.04 2.44 -2.26
C THR A 52 8.56 2.62 -3.69
N LEU A 53 7.28 2.92 -3.89
CA LEU A 53 6.73 3.29 -5.21
C LEU A 53 7.33 4.61 -5.72
N SER A 54 7.46 5.62 -4.85
CA SER A 54 8.09 6.90 -5.22
C SER A 54 9.56 6.72 -5.64
N GLN A 55 10.32 5.92 -4.89
CA GLN A 55 11.69 5.54 -5.24
C GLN A 55 11.75 4.77 -6.57
N ALA A 56 10.83 3.82 -6.78
CA ALA A 56 10.76 3.09 -8.05
C ALA A 56 10.45 4.03 -9.23
N LYS A 57 9.58 5.03 -9.05
CA LYS A 57 9.32 6.07 -10.05
C LYS A 57 10.58 6.87 -10.36
N ALA A 58 11.31 7.33 -9.34
CA ALA A 58 12.55 8.07 -9.52
C ALA A 58 13.62 7.27 -10.29
N ASN A 59 13.67 5.95 -10.11
CA ASN A 59 14.57 5.06 -10.86
C ASN A 59 14.06 4.68 -12.26
N VAL A 60 12.76 4.88 -12.53
CA VAL A 60 12.15 4.67 -13.85
C VAL A 60 12.24 5.94 -14.71
N ASP A 61 12.21 7.12 -14.07
CA ASP A 61 12.31 8.42 -14.73
C ASP A 61 13.78 8.92 -14.90
N ALA A 62 14.76 8.24 -14.29
CA ALA A 62 16.21 8.47 -14.44
C ALA A 62 16.82 7.62 -15.56
#